data_AF-A0A420PR07-F1
#
_entry.id   AF-A0A420PR07-F1
#
_cell.length_a   1.000
_cell.length_b   1.000
_cell.length_c   1.000
_cell.angle_alpha   90.00
_cell.angle_beta   90.00
_cell.angle_gamma   90.00
#
_symmetry.space_group_name_H-M   'P 1'
#
loop_
_entity.id
_entity.type
_entity.pdbx_description
1 polymer ?
#
loop_
_entity_poly.entity_id
_entity_poly.type
_entity_poly.pdbx_seq_one_letter_code
_entity_poly.pdbx_strand_id
1 'polypeptide(L)'
;MSVPRARILDLAQCQVFATSYNPEGVRMGNKVLRQRLRGPAMAAYYPRKTATIKDLKREFGPTLATWDEGEEDRFEYIEELKLRGKSAPKKKKGPPGMSIVPCREKLLTPDSSHWQEAINQTIMTTIFPMLALAAKRHLTMDHEC
;
A
#
# COMPACT_ATOMS: atom_id res chain seq x y z
N MET A 1 24.18 64.46 -34.36
CA MET A 1 25.12 63.35 -34.09
C MET A 1 26.33 63.51 -34.98
N SER A 2 27.53 63.73 -34.43
CA SER A 2 28.78 63.98 -35.19
C SER A 2 29.55 62.72 -35.58
N VAL A 3 29.18 61.55 -35.04
CA VAL A 3 29.85 60.25 -35.27
C VAL A 3 28.98 59.36 -36.16
N PRO A 4 29.56 58.64 -37.16
CA PRO A 4 28.81 57.77 -38.06
C PRO A 4 28.18 56.56 -37.33
N ARG A 5 26.93 56.22 -37.69
CA ARG A 5 26.14 55.13 -37.09
C ARG A 5 26.83 53.76 -37.17
N ALA A 6 27.50 53.45 -38.29
CA ALA A 6 28.22 52.19 -38.47
C ALA A 6 29.27 51.97 -37.37
N ARG A 7 30.07 53.00 -37.06
CA ARG A 7 31.11 52.94 -36.02
C ARG A 7 30.53 52.68 -34.63
N ILE A 8 29.31 53.16 -34.36
CA ILE A 8 28.64 52.97 -33.06
C ILE A 8 28.07 51.56 -32.94
N LEU A 9 27.51 51.03 -34.03
CA LEU A 9 26.97 49.67 -34.10
C LEU A 9 28.06 48.59 -34.00
N ASP A 10 29.23 48.86 -34.58
CA ASP A 10 30.41 47.97 -34.53
C ASP A 10 31.08 47.95 -33.16
N LEU A 11 30.69 48.81 -32.20
CA LEU A 11 31.27 48.81 -30.87
C LEU A 11 30.96 47.48 -30.16
N ALA A 12 31.97 46.62 -30.15
CA ALA A 12 32.02 45.23 -29.69
C ALA A 12 31.71 45.00 -28.19
N GLN A 13 31.07 45.94 -27.51
CA GLN A 13 30.69 45.79 -26.09
C GLN A 13 29.85 44.53 -25.87
N CYS A 14 28.98 44.18 -26.81
CA CYS A 14 28.19 42.95 -26.71
C CYS A 14 29.05 41.68 -26.70
N GLN A 15 30.18 41.68 -27.42
CA GLN A 15 31.12 40.54 -27.43
C GLN A 15 31.85 40.42 -26.09
N VAL A 16 32.31 41.54 -25.53
CA VAL A 16 33.00 41.57 -24.23
C VAL A 16 32.11 41.03 -23.10
N PHE A 17 30.83 41.38 -23.10
CA PHE A 17 29.89 40.99 -22.05
C PHE A 17 29.04 39.74 -22.37
N ALA A 18 29.36 39.03 -23.47
CA ALA A 18 28.58 37.88 -23.94
C ALA A 18 27.05 38.17 -24.02
N THR A 19 26.68 39.37 -24.45
CA THR A 19 25.28 39.79 -24.61
C THR A 19 24.84 39.69 -26.08
N SER A 20 23.53 39.54 -26.30
CA SER A 20 22.95 39.41 -27.64
C SER A 20 22.93 40.75 -28.39
N TYR A 21 23.57 40.83 -29.55
CA TYR A 21 23.52 41.97 -30.47
C TYR A 21 22.29 41.88 -31.40
N ASN A 22 21.44 42.93 -31.45
CA ASN A 22 20.21 42.96 -32.26
C ASN A 22 19.93 44.39 -32.82
N PRO A 23 20.62 44.81 -33.88
CA PRO A 23 20.48 46.16 -34.46
C PRO A 23 19.14 46.38 -35.19
N GLU A 24 18.53 45.31 -35.70
CA GLU A 24 17.26 45.34 -36.45
C GLU A 24 16.02 45.29 -35.55
N GLY A 25 16.20 45.09 -34.24
CA GLY A 25 15.08 45.07 -33.28
C GLY A 25 14.12 43.89 -33.46
N VAL A 26 14.59 42.77 -34.02
CA VAL A 26 13.77 41.58 -34.29
C VAL A 26 13.31 40.91 -32.98
N ARG A 27 12.10 40.35 -32.96
CA ARG A 27 11.51 39.67 -31.79
C ARG A 27 12.05 38.24 -31.63
N MET A 28 13.28 38.11 -31.13
CA MET A 28 13.99 36.83 -30.95
C MET A 28 13.56 36.01 -29.71
N GLY A 29 12.57 36.45 -28.92
CA GLY A 29 12.11 35.70 -27.75
C GLY A 29 13.03 35.73 -26.51
N ASN A 30 14.14 36.47 -26.54
CA ASN A 30 15.10 36.58 -25.41
C ASN A 30 14.47 37.05 -24.09
N LYS A 31 13.29 37.70 -24.13
CA LYS A 31 12.51 38.06 -22.93
C LYS A 31 12.08 36.83 -22.14
N VAL A 32 11.74 35.72 -22.79
CA VAL A 32 11.29 34.49 -22.14
C VAL A 32 12.47 33.79 -21.48
N LEU A 33 13.61 33.68 -22.16
CA LEU A 33 14.80 33.00 -21.63
C LEU A 33 15.45 33.75 -20.47
N ARG A 34 15.37 35.09 -20.44
CA ARG A 34 15.90 35.92 -19.34
C ARG A 34 15.02 35.90 -18.10
N GLN A 35 13.77 35.43 -18.20
CA GLN A 35 12.92 35.32 -17.02
C GLN A 35 13.48 34.27 -16.08
N ARG A 36 13.70 34.66 -14.82
CA ARG A 36 14.10 33.73 -13.77
C ARG A 36 12.98 32.74 -13.51
N LEU A 37 13.31 31.45 -13.49
CA LEU A 37 12.36 30.39 -13.23
C LEU A 37 11.80 30.51 -11.79
N ARG A 38 10.46 30.48 -11.66
CA ARG A 38 9.75 30.56 -10.37
C ARG A 38 9.35 29.20 -9.80
N GLY A 39 9.61 28.11 -10.54
CA GLY A 39 9.27 26.74 -10.17
C GLY A 39 9.59 26.35 -8.73
N PRO A 40 10.83 26.55 -8.22
CA PRO A 40 11.17 26.11 -6.87
C PRO A 40 10.37 26.85 -5.77
N ALA A 41 10.07 28.14 -5.97
CA ALA A 41 9.27 28.91 -5.03
C ALA A 41 7.81 28.43 -5.00
N MET A 42 7.24 28.10 -6.17
CA MET A 42 5.87 27.58 -6.26
C MET A 42 5.73 26.16 -5.71
N ALA A 43 6.72 25.30 -5.95
CA ALA A 43 6.72 23.94 -5.42
C ALA A 43 6.79 23.89 -3.88
N ALA A 44 7.44 24.88 -3.27
CA ALA A 44 7.58 25.01 -1.82
C ALA A 44 6.39 25.71 -1.13
N TYR A 45 5.27 25.95 -1.83
CA TYR A 45 4.12 26.68 -1.28
C TYR A 45 3.52 26.00 -0.04
N TYR A 46 3.32 24.68 -0.11
CA TYR A 46 2.97 23.89 1.07
C TYR A 46 4.25 23.34 1.70
N PRO A 47 4.42 23.44 3.03
CA PRO A 47 5.58 22.90 3.71
C PRO A 47 5.63 21.38 3.50
N ARG A 48 6.85 20.85 3.33
CA ARG A 48 7.05 19.41 3.26
C ARG A 48 6.63 18.78 4.59
N LYS A 49 6.00 17.61 4.54
CA LYS A 49 5.71 16.82 5.74
C LYS A 49 7.04 16.46 6.41
N THR A 50 7.18 16.84 7.68
CA THR A 50 8.38 16.58 8.48
C THR A 50 8.20 15.26 9.23
N ALA A 51 7.98 15.29 10.54
CA ALA A 51 7.76 14.12 11.36
C ALA A 51 6.27 14.02 11.73
N THR A 52 5.67 12.86 11.48
CA THR A 52 4.31 12.53 11.92
C THR A 52 4.37 11.62 13.15
N ILE A 53 3.29 11.54 13.92
CA ILE A 53 3.15 10.59 15.06
C ILE A 53 3.43 9.14 14.63
N LYS A 54 3.12 8.80 13.37
CA LYS A 54 3.43 7.50 12.76
C LYS A 54 4.93 7.23 12.64
N ASP A 55 5.72 8.26 12.35
CA ASP A 55 7.16 8.14 12.27
C ASP A 55 7.76 7.94 13.68
N LEU A 56 7.22 8.64 14.68
CA LEU A 56 7.59 8.45 16.09
C LEU A 56 7.26 7.03 16.59
N LYS A 57 6.06 6.53 16.30
CA LYS A 57 5.65 5.15 16.64
C LYS A 57 6.58 4.11 16.03
N ARG A 58 7.05 4.33 14.79
CA ARG A 58 7.98 3.43 14.11
C ARG A 58 9.37 3.43 14.75
N GLU A 59 9.87 4.59 15.18
CA GLU A 59 11.20 4.73 15.74
C GLU A 59 11.28 4.31 17.21
N PHE A 60 10.27 4.67 18.01
CA PHE A 60 10.29 4.49 19.48
C PHE A 60 9.33 3.41 19.99
N GLY A 61 8.57 2.76 19.11
CA GLY A 61 7.51 1.80 19.47
C GLY A 61 7.90 0.68 20.47
N PRO A 62 9.13 0.13 20.49
CA PRO A 62 9.50 -0.88 21.48
C PRO A 62 9.70 -0.32 22.90
N THR A 63 9.98 0.98 23.03
CA THR A 63 10.39 1.61 24.30
C THR A 63 9.31 2.54 24.86
N LEU A 64 8.54 3.18 23.98
CA LEU A 64 7.54 4.18 24.34
C LEU A 64 6.20 3.83 23.69
N ALA A 65 5.19 3.59 24.54
CA ALA A 65 3.81 3.49 24.11
C ALA A 65 3.27 4.90 23.83
N THR A 66 3.33 5.33 22.57
CA THR A 66 2.75 6.61 22.11
C THR A 66 1.32 6.39 21.59
N TRP A 67 0.35 7.13 22.14
CA TRP A 67 -1.06 7.16 21.71
C TRP A 67 -1.30 8.33 20.75
N ASP A 68 -2.25 8.22 19.82
CA ASP A 68 -2.62 9.30 18.88
C ASP A 68 -4.09 9.66 19.10
N GLU A 69 -4.33 10.63 19.96
CA GLU A 69 -5.67 11.01 20.46
C GLU A 69 -6.66 11.27 19.30
N GLY A 70 -6.25 12.02 18.27
CA GLY A 70 -7.13 12.32 17.14
C GLY A 70 -7.44 11.11 16.26
N GLU A 71 -6.55 10.11 16.23
CA GLU A 71 -6.81 8.85 15.52
C GLU A 71 -7.73 7.94 16.35
N GLU A 72 -7.59 7.94 17.67
CA GLU A 72 -8.42 7.21 18.64
C GLU A 72 -9.85 7.74 18.68
N ASP A 73 -10.05 9.06 18.82
CA ASP A 73 -11.38 9.71 18.76
C ASP A 73 -12.11 9.34 17.46
N ARG A 74 -11.38 9.28 16.34
CA ARG A 74 -11.95 8.88 15.05
C ARG A 74 -12.40 7.42 15.06
N PHE A 75 -11.68 6.52 15.74
CA PHE A 75 -12.08 5.13 15.85
C PHE A 75 -13.31 4.96 16.74
N GLU A 76 -13.35 5.63 17.89
CA GLU A 76 -14.51 5.64 18.79
C GLU A 76 -15.75 6.17 18.07
N TYR A 77 -15.63 7.29 17.36
CA TYR A 77 -16.71 7.85 16.56
C TYR A 77 -17.24 6.86 15.50
N ILE A 78 -16.35 6.09 14.85
CA ILE A 78 -16.73 5.07 13.88
C ILE A 78 -17.49 3.91 14.56
N GLU A 79 -17.08 3.52 15.76
CA GLU A 79 -17.73 2.46 16.53
C GLU A 79 -19.13 2.88 16.98
N GLU A 80 -19.29 4.11 17.49
CA GLU A 80 -20.60 4.68 17.82
C GLU A 80 -21.55 4.68 16.62
N LEU A 81 -21.05 5.08 15.43
CA LEU A 81 -21.86 5.06 14.21
C LEU A 81 -22.27 3.65 13.81
N LYS A 82 -21.42 2.64 13.99
CA LYS A 82 -21.75 1.23 13.73
C LYS A 82 -22.84 0.74 14.66
N LEU A 83 -22.76 1.06 15.96
CA LEU A 83 -23.78 0.68 16.94
C LEU A 83 -25.16 1.24 16.60
N ARG A 84 -25.21 2.49 16.10
CA ARG A 84 -26.46 3.15 15.69
C ARG A 84 -26.96 2.72 14.30
N GLY A 85 -26.24 1.86 13.59
CA GLY A 85 -26.53 1.50 12.19
C GLY A 85 -26.38 2.69 11.22
N LYS A 86 -25.61 3.71 11.61
CA LYS A 86 -25.30 4.92 10.81
C LYS A 86 -23.87 4.89 10.26
N SER A 87 -23.23 3.73 10.28
CA SER A 87 -21.93 3.55 9.64
C SER A 87 -22.01 3.76 8.13
N ALA A 88 -20.91 4.20 7.53
CA ALA A 88 -20.80 4.31 6.09
C ALA A 88 -21.17 2.99 5.39
N PRO A 89 -21.96 3.03 4.30
CA PRO A 89 -22.31 1.82 3.57
C PRO A 89 -21.07 1.18 2.93
N LYS A 90 -21.14 -0.13 2.65
CA LYS A 90 -20.04 -0.86 2.02
C LYS A 90 -19.70 -0.24 0.66
N LYS A 91 -18.44 0.17 0.48
CA LYS A 91 -17.95 0.69 -0.80
C LYS A 91 -18.13 -0.37 -1.90
N LYS A 92 -18.82 -0.01 -2.98
CA LYS A 92 -18.95 -0.84 -4.19
C LYS A 92 -17.58 -0.98 -4.85
N LYS A 93 -17.20 -2.20 -5.23
CA LYS A 93 -15.93 -2.52 -5.92
C LYS A 93 -16.11 -2.78 -7.42
N GLY A 94 -17.32 -2.61 -7.95
CA GLY A 94 -17.66 -2.90 -9.35
C GLY A 94 -18.86 -2.08 -9.85
N PRO A 95 -19.19 -2.22 -11.15
CA PRO A 95 -20.33 -1.55 -11.76
C PRO A 95 -21.65 -1.93 -11.07
N PRO A 96 -22.67 -1.06 -11.12
CA PRO A 96 -23.95 -1.32 -10.47
C PRO A 96 -24.59 -2.59 -11.05
N GLY A 97 -24.72 -3.64 -10.22
CA GLY A 97 -25.27 -4.95 -10.62
C GLY A 97 -24.27 -6.11 -10.44
N MET A 98 -22.96 -5.83 -10.47
CA MET A 98 -21.94 -6.81 -10.16
C MET A 98 -21.70 -6.81 -8.65
N SER A 99 -22.57 -7.46 -7.89
CA SER A 99 -22.23 -7.77 -6.50
C SER A 99 -21.08 -8.77 -6.54
N ILE A 100 -19.86 -8.31 -6.25
CA ILE A 100 -18.81 -9.20 -5.75
C ILE A 100 -19.33 -9.64 -4.38
N VAL A 101 -20.23 -10.62 -4.40
CA VAL A 101 -20.42 -11.52 -3.27
C VAL A 101 -19.00 -12.02 -3.02
N PRO A 102 -18.37 -11.73 -1.87
CA PRO A 102 -17.28 -12.58 -1.47
C PRO A 102 -17.89 -13.98 -1.55
N CYS A 103 -17.30 -14.84 -2.38
CA CYS A 103 -17.59 -16.26 -2.35
C CYS A 103 -17.11 -16.73 -0.97
N ARG A 104 -17.86 -16.40 0.08
CA ARG A 104 -17.99 -17.25 1.23
C ARG A 104 -19.05 -18.25 0.80
N GLU A 105 -18.67 -19.07 -0.16
CA GLU A 105 -18.95 -20.48 -0.05
C GLU A 105 -18.48 -20.83 1.36
N LYS A 106 -19.42 -20.81 2.30
CA LYS A 106 -19.53 -21.98 3.14
C LYS A 106 -19.87 -23.10 2.17
N LEU A 107 -18.87 -23.59 1.42
CA LEU A 107 -18.69 -25.02 1.40
C LEU A 107 -18.77 -25.35 2.89
N LEU A 108 -19.76 -26.13 3.29
CA LEU A 108 -19.53 -26.99 4.42
C LEU A 108 -18.27 -27.75 4.03
N THR A 109 -17.10 -27.20 4.33
CA THR A 109 -15.92 -27.99 4.56
C THR A 109 -16.39 -28.88 5.70
N PRO A 110 -16.63 -30.17 5.45
CA PRO A 110 -17.05 -31.02 6.54
C PRO A 110 -15.88 -31.00 7.51
N ASP A 111 -16.10 -30.44 8.71
CA ASP A 111 -15.09 -30.13 9.71
C ASP A 111 -14.10 -31.28 9.80
N SER A 112 -12.79 -31.04 9.64
CA SER A 112 -11.78 -32.10 9.54
C SER A 112 -11.80 -33.14 10.68
N SER A 113 -12.52 -32.84 11.77
CA SER A 113 -12.84 -33.75 12.86
C SER A 113 -13.67 -34.97 12.45
N HIS A 114 -14.64 -34.86 11.52
CA HIS A 114 -15.48 -36.02 11.16
C HIS A 114 -14.70 -37.10 10.40
N TRP A 115 -13.72 -36.70 9.55
CA TRP A 115 -12.82 -37.66 8.90
C TRP A 115 -11.90 -38.32 9.92
N GLN A 116 -11.42 -37.58 10.92
CA GLN A 116 -10.62 -38.14 12.02
C GLN A 116 -11.44 -39.08 12.90
N GLU A 117 -12.69 -38.75 13.20
CA GLU A 117 -13.61 -39.63 13.94
C GLU A 117 -13.96 -40.89 13.14
N ALA A 118 -14.23 -40.79 11.84
CA ALA A 118 -14.50 -41.94 10.97
C ALA A 118 -13.28 -42.87 10.84
N ILE A 119 -12.07 -42.31 10.73
CA ILE A 119 -10.82 -43.07 10.73
C ILE A 119 -10.63 -43.78 12.08
N ASN A 120 -10.83 -43.08 13.21
CA ASN A 120 -10.70 -43.67 14.54
C ASN A 120 -11.74 -44.76 14.80
N GLN A 121 -12.99 -44.58 14.37
CA GLN A 121 -14.03 -45.61 14.46
C GLN A 121 -13.68 -46.84 13.62
N THR A 122 -13.16 -46.65 12.41
CA THR A 122 -12.75 -47.78 11.53
C THR A 122 -11.58 -48.55 12.14
N ILE A 123 -10.57 -47.86 12.66
CA ILE A 123 -9.40 -48.49 13.31
C ILE A 123 -9.84 -49.31 14.54
N MET A 124 -10.70 -48.75 15.40
CA MET A 124 -11.13 -49.42 16.64
C MET A 124 -12.08 -50.60 16.40
N THR A 125 -12.97 -50.50 15.41
CA THR A 125 -14.01 -51.53 15.20
C THR A 125 -13.61 -52.64 14.24
N THR A 126 -12.70 -52.39 13.30
CA THR A 126 -12.34 -53.39 12.27
C THR A 126 -10.89 -53.87 12.41
N ILE A 127 -9.93 -52.96 12.56
CA ILE A 127 -8.51 -53.30 12.52
C ILE A 127 -8.06 -53.93 13.85
N PHE A 128 -8.39 -53.32 14.99
CA PHE A 128 -7.99 -53.83 16.31
C PHE A 128 -8.49 -55.27 16.60
N PRO A 129 -9.77 -55.63 16.35
CA PRO A 129 -10.23 -57.00 16.57
C PRO A 129 -9.66 -58.00 15.56
N MET A 130 -9.44 -57.60 14.30
CA MET A 130 -8.76 -58.45 13.30
C MET A 130 -7.31 -58.76 13.73
N LEU A 131 -6.59 -57.76 14.24
CA LEU A 131 -5.22 -57.92 14.74
C LEU A 131 -5.18 -58.80 16.01
N ALA A 132 -6.15 -58.62 16.92
CA ALA A 132 -6.29 -59.47 18.11
C ALA A 132 -6.63 -60.92 17.75
N LEU A 133 -7.48 -61.14 16.75
CA LEU A 133 -7.81 -62.48 16.25
C LEU A 133 -6.60 -63.14 15.57
N ALA A 134 -5.80 -62.37 14.81
CA ALA A 134 -4.57 -62.84 14.18
C ALA A 134 -3.49 -63.20 15.23
N ALA A 135 -3.31 -62.38 16.26
CA ALA A 135 -2.40 -62.67 17.38
C ALA A 135 -2.85 -63.90 18.18
N LYS A 136 -4.17 -64.10 18.36
CA LYS A 136 -4.72 -65.30 19.00
C LYS A 136 -4.46 -66.56 18.17
N ARG A 137 -4.55 -66.48 16.84
CA ARG A 137 -4.22 -67.59 15.92
C ARG A 137 -2.73 -67.93 15.89
N HIS A 138 -1.86 -66.95 16.09
CA HIS A 138 -0.41 -67.18 16.10
C HIS A 138 0.08 -67.88 17.37
N LEU A 139 -0.64 -67.73 18.50
CA LEU A 139 -0.33 -68.40 19.78
C LEU A 139 -0.91 -69.82 19.91
N THR A 140 -1.79 -70.25 18.98
CA THR A 140 -2.36 -71.60 18.98
C THR A 140 -1.58 -72.59 18.10
N MET A 141 -0.47 -72.17 17.48
CA MET A 141 0.38 -73.04 16.64
C MET A 141 1.59 -73.64 17.39
N ASP A 142 1.80 -73.29 18.67
CA ASP A 142 2.91 -73.81 19.49
C ASP A 142 2.47 -74.92 20.47
N HIS A 143 1.32 -75.55 20.24
CA HIS A 143 0.82 -76.65 21.06
C HIS A 143 0.24 -77.82 20.24
N GLU A 144 0.86 -78.16 19.12
CA GLU A 144 0.75 -79.51 18.54
C GLU A 144 2.15 -79.98 18.13
N CYS A 145 2.47 -81.19 18.60
CA CYS A 145 3.64 -81.98 18.22
C CYS A 145 3.70 -82.26 16.72
#